data_AF-A0A0K1NIU9-F1
#
_entry.id   AF-A0A0K1NIU9-F1
#
_cell.length_a   1.000
_cell.length_b   1.000
_cell.length_c   1.000
_cell.angle_alpha   90.00
_cell.angle_beta   90.00
_cell.angle_gamma   90.00
#
_symmetry.space_group_name_H-M   'P 1'
#
loop_
_entity.id
_entity.type
_entity.pdbx_description
1 polymer ?
#
loop_
_entity_poly.entity_id
_entity_poly.type
_entity_poly.pdbx_seq_one_letter_code
_entity_poly.pdbx_strand_id
1 'polypeptide(L)'
;MNTVTINNKEYKLVYSVRAMMLFEAAASKLFSLDTLSDQYLFLYCCILAGNKDTDLTFDKLLDSIDEDPSIFTVYTEFMKAELARQAEFKGKDDTKKGEEDKGKN
;
A
#
# COMPACT_ATOMS: atom_id res chain seq x y z
N MET A 1 3.48 -13.20 -1.77
CA MET A 1 3.86 -12.98 -0.36
C MET A 1 4.34 -11.55 -0.28
N ASN A 2 3.78 -10.77 0.65
CA ASN A 2 3.89 -9.32 0.65
C ASN A 2 4.67 -8.89 1.90
N THR A 3 5.80 -9.54 2.14
CA THR A 3 6.66 -9.34 3.30
C THR A 3 8.00 -8.75 2.86
N VAL A 4 8.57 -7.87 3.69
CA VAL A 4 9.91 -7.31 3.52
C VAL A 4 10.74 -7.65 4.75
N THR A 5 12.01 -8.01 4.54
CA THR A 5 12.93 -8.27 5.64
C THR A 5 13.77 -7.03 5.88
N ILE A 6 13.70 -6.50 7.09
CA ILE A 6 14.43 -5.29 7.50
C ILE A 6 15.13 -5.63 8.81
N ASN A 7 16.45 -5.44 8.91
CA ASN A 7 17.23 -5.76 10.12
C ASN A 7 16.97 -7.18 10.67
N ASN A 8 17.00 -8.20 9.81
CA ASN A 8 16.71 -9.61 10.16
C ASN A 8 15.30 -9.88 10.71
N LYS A 9 14.37 -8.92 10.62
CA LYS A 9 12.98 -9.08 11.03
C LYS A 9 12.06 -9.01 9.81
N GLU A 10 11.10 -9.94 9.75
CA GLU A 10 10.11 -9.96 8.67
C GLU A 10 8.95 -9.02 9.01
N TYR A 11 8.62 -8.15 8.07
CA TYR A 11 7.53 -7.19 8.17
C TYR A 11 6.50 -7.44 7.09
N LYS A 12 5.24 -7.56 7.51
CA LYS A 12 4.13 -7.67 6.57
C LYS A 12 3.72 -6.29 6.03
N LEU A 13 3.72 -6.13 4.71
CA LEU A 13 3.13 -4.97 4.03
C LEU A 13 1.61 -5.16 3.94
N VAL A 14 0.86 -4.22 4.51
CA VAL A 14 -0.60 -4.23 4.46
C VAL A 14 -1.11 -2.91 3.92
N TYR A 15 -1.76 -2.98 2.75
CA TYR A 15 -2.50 -1.87 2.18
C TYR A 15 -3.89 -1.88 2.80
N SER A 16 -4.18 -0.89 3.63
CA SER A 16 -5.45 -0.80 4.33
C SER A 16 -5.81 0.67 4.55
N VAL A 17 -7.08 0.94 4.85
CA VAL A 17 -7.53 2.28 5.28
C VAL A 17 -6.69 2.78 6.46
N ARG A 18 -6.23 1.89 7.35
CA ARG A 18 -5.32 2.26 8.44
C ARG A 18 -3.98 2.81 7.94
N ALA A 19 -3.38 2.20 6.91
CA ALA A 19 -2.15 2.71 6.32
C ALA A 19 -2.35 4.10 5.71
N MET A 20 -3.49 4.32 5.05
CA MET A 20 -3.85 5.63 4.49
C MET A 20 -4.03 6.68 5.58
N MET A 21 -4.80 6.38 6.63
CA MET A 21 -5.03 7.32 7.72
C MET A 21 -3.74 7.64 8.49
N LEU A 22 -2.84 6.66 8.67
CA LEU A 22 -1.52 6.89 9.25
C LEU A 22 -0.69 7.84 8.40
N PHE A 23 -0.73 7.69 7.08
CA PHE A 23 -0.06 8.60 6.16
C PHE A 23 -0.64 10.01 6.24
N GLU A 24 -1.97 10.16 6.19
CA GLU A 24 -2.62 11.47 6.26
C GLU A 24 -2.30 12.19 7.58
N ALA A 25 -2.29 11.44 8.69
CA ALA A 25 -1.92 11.97 9.99
C ALA A 25 -0.45 12.41 10.03
N ALA A 26 0.47 11.63 9.44
CA ALA A 26 1.89 11.95 9.43
C ALA A 26 2.23 13.10 8.46
N ALA A 27 1.63 13.12 7.28
CA ALA A 27 1.87 14.10 6.24
C ALA A 27 1.01 15.38 6.38
N SER A 28 0.00 15.36 7.26
CA SER A 28 -0.99 16.44 7.44
C SER A 28 -1.64 16.89 6.13
N LYS A 29 -1.85 15.94 5.21
CA LYS A 29 -2.48 16.15 3.89
C LYS A 29 -3.35 14.96 3.53
N LEU A 30 -4.25 15.16 2.57
CA LEU A 30 -5.01 14.07 1.95
C LEU A 30 -4.06 13.06 1.33
N PHE A 31 -4.48 11.80 1.29
CA PHE A 31 -3.69 10.71 0.74
C PHE A 31 -3.33 10.98 -0.74
N SER A 32 -2.07 11.37 -0.98
CA SER A 32 -1.47 11.52 -2.30
C SER A 32 0.00 11.11 -2.24
N LEU A 33 0.44 10.36 -3.25
CA LEU A 33 1.80 9.84 -3.35
C LEU A 33 2.56 10.52 -4.50
N ASP A 34 2.69 11.84 -4.42
CA ASP A 34 3.26 12.66 -5.51
C ASP A 34 4.79 12.80 -5.41
N THR A 35 5.32 12.75 -4.19
CA THR A 35 6.75 12.94 -3.92
C THR A 35 7.42 11.64 -3.50
N LEU A 36 8.74 11.60 -3.63
CA LEU A 36 9.55 10.48 -3.15
C LEU A 36 9.39 10.28 -1.63
N SER A 37 9.35 11.38 -0.87
CA SER A 37 9.08 11.34 0.57
C SER A 37 7.73 10.69 0.88
N ASP A 38 6.71 10.95 0.06
CA ASP A 38 5.39 10.32 0.25
C ASP A 38 5.46 8.80 0.05
N GLN A 39 6.21 8.34 -0.95
CA GLN A 39 6.37 6.91 -1.24
C GLN A 39 7.02 6.18 -0.05
N TYR A 40 8.11 6.73 0.50
CA TYR A 40 8.78 6.13 1.66
C TYR A 40 7.94 6.22 2.93
N LEU A 41 7.27 7.36 3.16
CA LEU A 41 6.38 7.51 4.30
C LEU A 41 5.21 6.52 4.23
N PHE A 42 4.65 6.30 3.04
CA PHE A 42 3.55 5.35 2.88
C PHE A 42 4.00 3.90 3.04
N LEU A 43 5.18 3.54 2.54
CA LEU A 43 5.80 2.24 2.82
C LEU A 43 5.88 1.99 4.33
N TYR A 44 6.38 2.96 5.10
CA TYR A 44 6.41 2.86 6.56
C TYR A 44 5.01 2.65 7.16
N CYS A 45 4.01 3.40 6.69
CA CYS A 45 2.63 3.27 7.15
C CYS A 45 2.03 1.89 6.81
N CYS A 46 2.35 1.30 5.66
CA CYS A 46 1.96 -0.06 5.30
C CYS A 46 2.54 -1.12 6.24
N ILE A 47 3.78 -0.93 6.69
CA ILE A 47 4.43 -1.80 7.69
C ILE A 47 3.73 -1.66 9.04
N LEU A 48 3.51 -0.43 9.53
CA LEU A 48 2.82 -0.18 10.80
C LEU A 48 1.39 -0.72 10.81
N ALA A 49 0.69 -0.65 9.68
CA ALA A 49 -0.68 -1.16 9.58
C ALA A 49 -0.73 -2.70 9.77
N GLY A 50 0.26 -3.42 9.22
CA GLY A 50 0.37 -4.87 9.30
C GLY A 50 0.99 -5.39 10.60
N ASN A 51 1.82 -4.59 11.26
CA ASN A 51 2.64 -5.00 12.42
C ASN A 51 2.40 -4.00 13.56
N LYS A 52 1.44 -4.31 14.43
CA LYS A 52 0.98 -3.38 15.49
C LYS A 52 2.03 -3.12 16.58
N ASP A 53 2.95 -4.07 16.79
CA ASP A 53 4.02 -4.02 17.79
C ASP A 53 5.39 -4.05 17.08
N THR A 54 5.72 -2.95 16.41
CA THR A 54 7.02 -2.81 15.74
C THR A 54 7.83 -1.68 16.35
N ASP A 55 9.10 -1.97 16.67
CA ASP A 55 10.12 -0.99 17.08
C ASP A 55 10.83 -0.34 15.87
N LEU A 56 10.33 -0.59 14.66
CA LEU A 56 10.84 0.04 13.45
C LEU A 56 10.43 1.51 13.47
N THR A 57 11.42 2.40 13.44
CA THR A 57 11.24 3.83 13.25
C THR A 57 11.40 4.18 11.76
N PHE A 58 10.95 5.38 11.38
CA PHE A 58 11.10 5.84 10.01
C PHE A 58 12.58 5.95 9.59
N ASP A 59 13.44 6.49 10.45
CA ASP A 59 14.88 6.59 10.17
C ASP A 59 15.52 5.21 9.92
N LYS A 60 15.21 4.21 10.77
CA LYS A 60 15.73 2.84 10.60
C LYS A 60 15.26 2.21 9.29
N LEU A 61 14.06 2.52 8.84
CA LEU A 61 13.57 2.07 7.55
C LEU A 61 14.40 2.70 6.41
N LEU A 62 14.66 4.01 6.47
CA LEU A 62 15.46 4.68 5.46
C LEU A 62 16.89 4.14 5.42
N ASP A 63 17.54 4.00 6.59
CA ASP A 63 18.88 3.40 6.69
C ASP A 63 18.91 2.00 6.04
N SER A 64 17.87 1.20 6.27
CA SER A 64 17.77 -0.13 5.69
C SER A 64 17.54 -0.13 4.19
N ILE A 65 16.84 0.88 3.65
CA ILE A 65 16.64 1.05 2.21
C ILE A 65 17.93 1.52 1.53
N ASP A 66 18.70 2.37 2.21
CA ASP A 66 20.02 2.82 1.74
C ASP A 66 21.03 1.65 1.71
N GLU A 67 20.95 0.74 2.69
CA GLU A 67 21.73 -0.51 2.71
C GLU A 67 21.24 -1.54 1.67
N ASP A 68 19.92 -1.70 1.55
CA ASP A 68 19.27 -2.65 0.64
C ASP A 68 18.09 -2.02 -0.13
N PRO A 69 18.34 -1.51 -1.36
CA PRO A 69 17.31 -0.91 -2.20
C PRO A 69 16.27 -1.92 -2.71
N SER A 70 16.49 -3.24 -2.51
CA SER A 70 15.50 -4.26 -2.89
C SER A 70 14.20 -4.11 -2.10
N ILE A 71 14.26 -3.57 -0.87
CA ILE A 71 13.08 -3.30 -0.03
C ILE A 71 12.07 -2.40 -0.77
N PHE A 72 12.58 -1.33 -1.40
CA PHE A 72 11.73 -0.41 -2.14
C PHE A 72 11.18 -1.03 -3.44
N THR A 73 11.94 -1.94 -4.06
CA THR A 73 11.48 -2.70 -5.22
C THR A 73 10.28 -3.58 -4.86
N VAL A 74 10.38 -4.33 -3.74
CA VAL A 74 9.27 -5.17 -3.23
C VAL A 74 8.04 -4.32 -2.93
N TYR A 75 8.21 -3.15 -2.30
CA TYR A 75 7.13 -2.20 -2.07
C TYR A 75 6.48 -1.72 -3.37
N THR A 76 7.27 -1.40 -4.39
CA THR A 76 6.75 -0.93 -5.68
C THR A 76 5.91 -2.02 -6.37
N GLU A 77 6.38 -3.27 -6.34
CA GLU A 77 5.62 -4.41 -6.87
C GLU A 77 4.34 -4.67 -6.07
N PHE A 78 4.44 -4.57 -4.73
CA PHE A 78 3.30 -4.65 -3.82
C PHE A 78 2.21 -3.63 -4.17
N MET A 79 2.60 -2.37 -4.36
CA MET A 79 1.68 -1.28 -4.70
C MET A 79 1.04 -1.50 -6.07
N LYS A 80 1.82 -1.91 -7.08
CA LYS A 80 1.29 -2.22 -8.42
C LYS A 80 0.25 -3.34 -8.36
N ALA A 81 0.53 -4.42 -7.63
CA ALA A 81 -0.38 -5.53 -7.49
C ALA A 81 -1.69 -5.12 -6.78
N GLU A 82 -1.60 -4.26 -5.76
CA GLU A 82 -2.77 -3.82 -5.01
C GLU A 82 -3.63 -2.82 -5.76
N LEU A 83 -3.01 -1.87 -6.48
CA LEU A 83 -3.72 -0.96 -7.37
C LEU A 83 -4.41 -1.70 -8.51
N ALA A 84 -3.74 -2.71 -9.10
CA ALA A 84 -4.34 -3.57 -10.11
C ALA A 84 -5.56 -4.32 -9.55
N ARG A 85 -5.45 -4.88 -8.34
CA ARG A 85 -6.57 -5.56 -7.65
C ARG A 85 -7.75 -4.61 -7.46
N GLN A 86 -7.51 -3.38 -7.02
CA GLN A 86 -8.56 -2.38 -6.84
C GLN A 86 -9.19 -1.94 -8.16
N ALA A 87 -8.41 -1.83 -9.23
CA ALA A 87 -8.91 -1.55 -10.56
C ALA A 87 -9.83 -2.67 -11.07
N GLU A 88 -9.49 -3.94 -10.83
CA GLU A 88 -10.35 -5.08 -11.17
C GLU A 88 -11.65 -5.11 -10.36
N PHE A 89 -11.61 -4.69 -9.09
CA PHE A 89 -12.82 -4.56 -8.27
C PHE A 89 -13.73 -3.42 -8.75
N LYS A 90 -13.16 -2.28 -9.17
CA LYS A 90 -13.94 -1.19 -9.77
C LYS A 90 -14.52 -1.56 -11.14
N GLY A 91 -13.75 -2.27 -11.98
CA GLY A 91 -14.18 -2.67 -13.32
C GLY A 91 -15.29 -3.74 -13.35
N LYS A 92 -15.52 -4.47 -12.25
CA LYS A 92 -16.60 -5.48 -12.15
C LYS A 92 -17.97 -4.91 -11.75
N ASP A 93 -18.04 -3.66 -11.29
CA ASP A 93 -19.32 -3.04 -10.91
C ASP A 93 -20.09 -2.50 -12.12
N ASP A 94 -19.40 -2.12 -13.20
CA ASP A 94 -20.01 -1.61 -14.44
C ASP A 94 -20.60 -2.69 -15.36
N THR A 95 -20.30 -3.98 -15.16
CA THR A 95 -20.81 -5.07 -16.04
C THR A 95 -22.16 -5.65 -15.58
N LYS A 96 -22.74 -5.18 -14.46
CA LYS A 96 -24.04 -5.67 -13.95
C LYS A 96 -25.23 -4.73 -14.19
N LYS A 97 -25.14 -3.81 -15.18
CA LYS A 97 -26.25 -2.89 -15.51
C LYS A 97 -26.79 -3.01 -16.95
N GLY A 98 -26.42 -4.07 -17.68
CA GLY A 98 -26.68 -4.17 -19.13
C GLY A 98 -27.49 -5.36 -19.64
N GLU A 99 -28.09 -6.20 -18.79
CA GLU A 99 -28.88 -7.38 -19.23
C GLU A 99 -30.18 -7.56 -18.43
N GLU A 100 -31.07 -6.56 -18.40
CA GLU A 100 -32.47 -6.78 -17.94
C GLU A 100 -33.53 -6.01 -18.76
N ASP A 101 -33.24 -5.56 -19.99
CA ASP A 101 -34.26 -4.96 -20.85
C ASP A 101 -34.20 -5.51 -22.28
N LYS A 102 -34.83 -6.68 -22.48
CA LYS A 102 -35.39 -7.12 -23.78
C LYS A 102 -36.22 -8.39 -23.57
N GLY A 103 -37.52 -8.21 -23.31
CA GLY A 103 -38.43 -9.34 -23.31
C GLY A 103 -39.81 -9.06 -22.74
N LYS A 104 -40.57 -8.13 -23.34
CA LYS A 104 -42.04 -8.12 -23.37
C LYS A 104 -42.55 -7.01 -24.27
N ASN A 105 -42.80 -7.35 -25.53
CA ASN A 105 -44.04 -6.95 -26.22
C ASN A 105 -44.31 -7.87 -27.41
#